data_AF-A0A8E1USC0-F1
#
_entry.id   AF-A0A8E1USC0-F1
#
_cell.length_a   1.000
_cell.length_b   1.000
_cell.length_c   1.000
_cell.angle_alpha   90.00
_cell.angle_beta   90.00
_cell.angle_gamma   90.00
#
_symmetry.space_group_name_H-M   'P 1'
#
loop_
_entity.id
_entity.type
_entity.pdbx_description
1 polymer ?
#
loop_
_entity_poly.entity_id
_entity_poly.type
_entity_poly.pdbx_seq_one_letter_code
_entity_poly.pdbx_strand_id
1 'polypeptide(L)'
;MAQEVTNFARFYALFNKLPYQGDREEFKKQIVLQYTWNRTDSLKEMTAKEYEVCCTALEKLSGQDEWRQKLREELRRKRSVCLKLMQQLGIDTTDWNRVNEFCNNPRIAGKPFVQVSTAELEQLAIKLRAIQRKGGLTDK
;
A
#
# COMPACT_ATOMS: atom_id res chain seq x y z
N MET A 1 -22.74 3.05 -29.62
CA MET A 1 -21.35 3.35 -29.20
C MET A 1 -20.68 2.03 -28.88
N ALA A 2 -19.39 1.87 -29.19
CA ALA A 2 -18.66 0.67 -28.78
C ALA A 2 -18.49 0.69 -27.25
N GLN A 3 -18.58 -0.49 -26.62
CA GLN A 3 -18.31 -0.62 -25.19
C GLN A 3 -16.83 -0.32 -24.92
N GLU A 4 -16.54 0.72 -24.14
CA GLU A 4 -15.16 1.14 -23.83
C GLU A 4 -14.60 0.39 -22.61
N VAL A 5 -15.44 0.03 -21.64
CA VAL A 5 -15.03 -0.64 -20.40
C VAL A 5 -15.49 -2.08 -20.41
N THR A 6 -14.56 -3.03 -20.29
CA THR A 6 -14.85 -4.47 -20.35
C THR A 6 -14.53 -5.22 -19.05
N ASN A 7 -13.81 -4.58 -18.11
CA ASN A 7 -13.46 -5.15 -16.82
C ASN A 7 -14.02 -4.29 -15.68
N PHE A 8 -14.85 -4.90 -14.82
CA PHE A 8 -15.53 -4.22 -13.72
C PHE A 8 -15.02 -4.62 -12.33
N ALA A 9 -13.94 -5.39 -12.25
CA ALA A 9 -13.43 -5.92 -10.98
C ALA A 9 -13.08 -4.81 -9.97
N ARG A 10 -12.51 -3.70 -10.43
CA ARG A 10 -12.18 -2.54 -9.59
C ARG A 10 -13.42 -1.93 -8.97
N PHE A 11 -14.44 -1.63 -9.78
CA PHE A 11 -15.71 -1.12 -9.30
C PHE A 11 -16.32 -2.04 -8.23
N TYR A 12 -16.47 -3.35 -8.51
CA TYR A 12 -17.08 -4.27 -7.55
C TYR A 12 -16.26 -4.45 -6.26
N ALA A 13 -14.93 -4.43 -6.34
CA ALA A 13 -14.07 -4.50 -5.17
C ALA A 13 -14.24 -3.29 -4.23
N LEU A 14 -14.55 -2.10 -4.77
CA LEU A 14 -14.81 -0.88 -4.02
C LEU A 14 -16.25 -0.82 -3.53
N PHE A 15 -17.20 -1.05 -4.44
CA PHE A 15 -18.63 -1.06 -4.17
C PHE A 15 -18.99 -2.02 -3.05
N ASN A 16 -18.36 -3.21 -3.00
CA ASN A 16 -18.66 -4.21 -1.99
C ASN A 16 -18.30 -3.81 -0.56
N LYS A 17 -17.53 -2.74 -0.38
CA LYS A 17 -17.08 -2.22 0.91
C LYS A 17 -17.89 -1.00 1.37
N LEU A 18 -18.76 -0.47 0.51
CA LEU A 18 -19.60 0.66 0.89
C LEU A 18 -20.76 0.18 1.76
N PRO A 19 -21.10 0.93 2.83
CA PRO A 19 -22.34 0.71 3.54
C PRO A 19 -23.51 1.06 2.60
N TYR A 20 -24.57 0.25 2.63
CA TYR A 20 -25.78 0.50 1.86
C TYR A 20 -27.00 0.13 2.70
N GLN A 21 -28.13 0.77 2.40
CA GLN A 21 -29.44 0.45 2.95
C GLN A 21 -30.39 0.16 1.80
N GLY A 22 -31.16 -0.92 1.89
CA GLY A 22 -32.09 -1.32 0.83
C GLY A 22 -31.46 -2.22 -0.24
N ASP A 23 -31.97 -2.10 -1.47
CA ASP A 23 -31.57 -2.97 -2.57
C ASP A 23 -30.17 -2.63 -3.11
N ARG A 24 -29.35 -3.66 -3.25
CA ARG A 24 -27.94 -3.50 -3.64
C ARG A 24 -27.78 -3.19 -5.12
N GLU A 25 -28.62 -3.75 -5.98
CA GLU A 25 -28.58 -3.46 -7.41
C GLU A 25 -29.09 -2.05 -7.70
N GLU A 26 -30.11 -1.59 -6.98
CA GLU A 26 -30.58 -0.21 -7.08
C GLU A 26 -29.50 0.78 -6.61
N PHE A 27 -28.83 0.50 -5.49
CA PHE A 27 -27.70 1.33 -5.04
C PHE A 27 -26.57 1.40 -6.07
N LYS A 28 -26.25 0.27 -6.72
CA LYS A 28 -25.28 0.23 -7.83
C LYS A 28 -25.73 1.15 -8.98
N LYS A 29 -26.99 1.04 -9.41
CA LYS A 29 -27.55 1.86 -10.49
C LYS A 29 -27.48 3.34 -10.18
N GLN A 30 -27.81 3.74 -8.95
CA GLN A 30 -27.73 5.13 -8.51
C GLN A 30 -26.30 5.69 -8.61
N ILE A 31 -25.29 4.90 -8.26
CA ILE A 31 -23.88 5.29 -8.45
C ILE A 31 -23.57 5.47 -9.95
N VAL A 32 -23.98 4.53 -10.80
CA VAL A 32 -23.71 4.64 -12.25
C VAL A 32 -24.40 5.86 -12.86
N LEU A 33 -25.66 6.11 -12.49
CA LEU A 33 -26.41 7.29 -12.93
C LEU A 33 -25.71 8.60 -12.50
N GLN A 34 -25.22 8.66 -11.26
CA GLN A 34 -24.50 9.83 -10.76
C GLN A 34 -23.25 10.15 -11.60
N TYR A 35 -22.45 9.16 -11.96
CA TYR A 35 -21.19 9.37 -12.70
C TYR A 35 -21.35 9.42 -14.22
N THR A 36 -22.54 9.11 -14.74
CA THR A 36 -22.88 9.22 -16.16
C THR A 36 -23.85 10.37 -16.45
N TRP A 37 -24.11 11.23 -15.47
CA TRP A 37 -25.05 12.35 -15.59
C TRP A 37 -26.46 11.90 -16.01
N ASN A 38 -26.96 10.84 -15.37
CA ASN A 38 -28.25 10.19 -15.62
C ASN A 38 -28.42 9.61 -17.04
N ARG A 39 -27.32 9.41 -17.78
CA ARG A 39 -27.35 8.87 -19.14
C ARG A 39 -27.62 7.36 -19.17
N THR A 40 -27.10 6.60 -18.20
CA THR A 40 -27.25 5.14 -18.13
C THR A 40 -27.10 4.62 -16.70
N ASP A 41 -27.71 3.48 -16.39
CA ASP A 41 -27.56 2.75 -15.12
C ASP A 41 -26.61 1.53 -15.25
N SER A 42 -26.03 1.32 -16.44
CA SER A 42 -25.19 0.18 -16.78
C SER A 42 -23.71 0.53 -16.85
N LEU A 43 -22.88 -0.21 -16.09
CA LEU A 43 -21.42 -0.07 -16.14
C LEU A 43 -20.85 -0.29 -17.55
N LYS A 44 -21.49 -1.13 -18.37
CA LYS A 44 -21.06 -1.42 -19.75
C LYS A 44 -21.23 -0.24 -20.70
N GLU A 45 -22.09 0.71 -20.34
CA GLU A 45 -22.41 1.88 -21.15
C GLU A 45 -21.69 3.14 -20.67
N MET A 46 -20.85 3.01 -19.64
CA MET A 46 -19.93 4.07 -19.22
C MET A 46 -18.79 4.21 -20.23
N THR A 47 -18.40 5.45 -20.48
CA THR A 47 -17.11 5.76 -21.11
C THR A 47 -15.97 5.40 -20.16
N ALA A 48 -14.77 5.19 -20.70
CA ALA A 48 -13.58 4.93 -19.88
C ALA A 48 -13.34 6.04 -18.84
N LYS A 49 -13.59 7.30 -19.22
CA LYS A 49 -13.41 8.46 -18.34
C LYS A 49 -14.41 8.49 -17.18
N GLU A 50 -15.70 8.24 -17.45
CA GLU A 50 -16.73 8.19 -16.39
C GLU A 50 -16.44 7.04 -15.41
N TYR A 51 -16.01 5.89 -15.92
CA TYR A 51 -15.65 4.74 -15.10
C TYR A 51 -14.46 5.01 -14.18
N GLU A 52 -13.41 5.64 -14.71
CA GLU A 52 -12.24 6.05 -13.92
C GLU A 52 -12.61 7.05 -12.81
N VAL A 53 -13.38 8.09 -13.14
CA VAL A 53 -13.84 9.09 -12.16
C VAL A 53 -14.70 8.43 -11.07
N CYS A 54 -15.61 7.54 -11.46
CA CYS A 54 -16.44 6.78 -10.53
C CYS A 54 -15.59 5.95 -9.57
N CYS A 55 -14.68 5.11 -10.08
CA CYS A 55 -13.83 4.27 -9.25
C CYS A 55 -12.94 5.08 -8.30
N THR A 56 -12.35 6.19 -8.77
CA THR A 56 -11.53 7.06 -7.90
C THR A 56 -12.36 7.72 -6.79
N ALA A 57 -13.60 8.09 -7.06
CA ALA A 57 -14.47 8.62 -6.01
C ALA A 57 -14.87 7.53 -5.00
N LEU A 58 -15.17 6.32 -5.46
CA LEU A 58 -15.45 5.17 -4.60
C LEU A 58 -14.24 4.77 -3.73
N GLU A 59 -13.02 4.88 -4.25
CA GLU A 59 -11.76 4.68 -3.51
C GLU A 59 -11.67 5.61 -2.29
N LYS A 60 -11.97 6.90 -2.50
CA LYS A 60 -12.00 7.90 -1.43
C LYS A 60 -13.10 7.61 -0.40
N LEU A 61 -14.31 7.30 -0.86
CA LEU A 61 -15.46 7.01 0.01
C LEU A 61 -15.27 5.72 0.83
N SER A 62 -14.58 4.73 0.28
CA SER A 62 -14.32 3.46 0.98
C SER A 62 -13.25 3.56 2.08
N GLY A 63 -12.60 4.71 2.26
CA GLY A 63 -11.50 4.91 3.22
C GLY A 63 -10.24 4.09 2.92
N GLN A 64 -10.22 3.32 1.82
CA GLN A 64 -9.09 2.49 1.44
C GLN A 64 -7.86 3.30 1.07
N ASP A 65 -8.06 4.46 0.42
CA ASP A 65 -6.94 5.31 0.05
C ASP A 65 -6.23 5.85 1.29
N GLU A 66 -6.97 6.31 2.29
CA GLU A 66 -6.40 6.77 3.55
C GLU A 66 -5.70 5.64 4.31
N TRP A 67 -6.33 4.46 4.42
CA TRP A 67 -5.72 3.31 5.09
C TRP A 67 -4.45 2.84 4.37
N ARG A 68 -4.48 2.77 3.03
CA ARG A 68 -3.30 2.43 2.21
C ARG A 68 -2.20 3.49 2.33
N GLN A 69 -2.56 4.77 2.38
CA GLN A 69 -1.61 5.85 2.61
C GLN A 69 -0.96 5.71 3.98
N LYS A 70 -1.76 5.54 5.05
CA LYS A 70 -1.26 5.31 6.42
C LYS A 70 -0.31 4.10 6.48
N LEU A 71 -0.67 2.99 5.84
CA LEU A 71 0.19 1.80 5.80
C LEU A 71 1.52 2.05 5.06
N ARG A 72 1.49 2.80 3.95
CA ARG A 72 2.71 3.19 3.22
C ARG A 72 3.58 4.15 4.03
N GLU A 73 2.97 5.10 4.72
CA GLU A 73 3.67 6.05 5.60
C GLU A 73 4.30 5.34 6.79
N GLU A 74 3.59 4.40 7.41
CA GLU A 74 4.11 3.58 8.50
C GLU A 74 5.30 2.74 8.03
N LEU A 75 5.17 2.05 6.89
CA LEU A 75 6.26 1.29 6.28
C LEU A 75 7.48 2.18 5.99
N ARG A 76 7.25 3.37 5.41
CA ARG A 76 8.32 4.34 5.12
C ARG A 76 9.01 4.81 6.40
N ARG A 77 8.24 5.13 7.44
CA ARG A 77 8.77 5.56 8.75
C ARG A 77 9.62 4.46 9.38
N LYS A 78 9.13 3.22 9.43
CA LYS A 78 9.85 2.08 9.98
C LYS A 78 11.14 1.77 9.21
N ARG A 79 11.10 1.83 7.88
CA ARG A 79 12.30 1.71 7.03
C ARG A 79 13.33 2.79 7.32
N SER A 80 12.89 4.05 7.42
CA SER A 80 13.77 5.18 7.74
C SER A 80 14.44 5.00 9.10
N VAL A 81 13.73 4.51 10.12
CA VAL A 81 14.32 4.19 11.44
C VAL A 81 15.40 3.13 11.31
N CYS A 82 15.15 2.03 10.59
CA CYS A 82 16.14 0.97 10.42
C CYS A 82 17.38 1.48 9.66
N LEU A 83 17.20 2.22 8.57
CA LEU A 83 18.31 2.80 7.81
C LEU A 83 19.13 3.75 8.69
N LYS A 84 18.49 4.61 9.48
CA LYS A 84 19.20 5.50 10.42
C LYS A 84 20.03 4.71 11.44
N LEU A 85 19.48 3.62 11.99
CA LEU A 85 20.20 2.76 12.92
C LEU A 85 21.36 2.02 12.24
N MET A 86 21.18 1.53 11.01
CA MET A 86 22.24 0.91 10.21
C MET A 86 23.39 1.90 9.95
N GLN A 87 23.04 3.14 9.58
CA GLN A 87 24.02 4.20 9.38
C GLN A 87 24.83 4.50 10.65
N GLN A 88 24.17 4.54 11.81
CA GLN A 88 24.85 4.70 13.10
C GLN A 88 25.76 3.52 13.48
N LEU A 89 25.54 2.35 12.88
CA LEU A 89 26.40 1.18 13.01
C LEU A 89 27.53 1.14 11.97
N GLY A 90 27.66 2.18 11.13
CA GLY A 90 28.70 2.28 10.11
C GLY A 90 28.37 1.62 8.77
N ILE A 91 27.12 1.20 8.55
CA ILE A 91 26.68 0.67 7.25
C ILE A 91 26.39 1.85 6.33
N ASP A 92 27.01 1.86 5.14
CA ASP A 92 26.68 2.83 4.11
C ASP A 92 25.27 2.59 3.57
N THR A 93 24.34 3.47 3.93
CA THR A 93 22.94 3.40 3.50
C THR A 93 22.67 4.09 2.16
N THR A 94 23.70 4.65 1.53
CA THR A 94 23.63 5.13 0.14
C THR A 94 23.86 3.99 -0.87
N ASP A 95 24.54 2.92 -0.46
CA ASP A 95 24.71 1.69 -1.23
C ASP A 95 23.67 0.62 -0.85
N TRP A 96 22.71 0.40 -1.74
CA TRP A 96 21.67 -0.62 -1.57
C TRP A 96 22.20 -2.05 -1.52
N ASN A 97 23.32 -2.35 -2.16
CA ASN A 97 23.93 -3.67 -2.09
C ASN A 97 24.43 -3.93 -0.68
N ARG A 98 25.09 -2.95 -0.05
CA ARG A 98 25.59 -3.05 1.33
C ARG A 98 24.47 -3.22 2.34
N VAL A 99 23.37 -2.48 2.18
CA VAL A 99 22.16 -2.62 3.01
C VAL A 99 21.56 -4.02 2.87
N ASN A 100 21.42 -4.52 1.64
CA ASN A 100 20.84 -5.84 1.39
C ASN A 100 21.74 -6.97 1.88
N GLU A 101 23.06 -6.88 1.67
CA GLU A 101 24.04 -7.85 2.17
C GLU A 101 23.95 -7.97 3.70
N PHE A 102 23.90 -6.84 4.40
CA PHE A 102 23.74 -6.82 5.85
C PHE A 102 22.41 -7.44 6.31
N CYS A 103 21.29 -7.12 5.64
CA CYS A 103 19.97 -7.64 6.01
C CYS A 103 19.81 -9.14 5.66
N ASN A 104 20.44 -9.60 4.59
CA ASN A 104 20.43 -11.00 4.15
C ASN A 104 21.04 -11.95 5.16
N ASN A 105 21.89 -11.46 6.08
CA ASN A 105 22.43 -12.28 7.14
C ASN A 105 21.29 -12.87 8.00
N PRO A 106 21.20 -14.20 8.18
CA PRO A 106 20.15 -14.84 8.98
C PRO A 106 20.11 -14.38 10.44
N ARG A 107 21.24 -13.91 10.97
CA ARG A 107 21.31 -13.33 12.33
C ARG A 107 20.70 -11.92 12.40
N ILE A 108 20.48 -11.25 11.27
CA ILE A 108 19.89 -9.90 11.16
C ILE A 108 18.43 -9.98 10.72
N ALA A 109 18.14 -10.12 9.43
CA ALA A 109 16.77 -10.26 8.90
C ALA A 109 16.60 -11.51 8.01
N GLY A 110 17.69 -12.08 7.48
CA GLY A 110 17.66 -13.26 6.62
C GLY A 110 17.08 -13.02 5.22
N LYS A 111 16.87 -11.77 4.83
CA LYS A 111 16.29 -11.40 3.53
C LYS A 111 16.69 -9.97 3.10
N PRO A 112 16.52 -9.61 1.82
CA PRO A 112 16.82 -8.27 1.34
C PRO A 112 15.93 -7.24 2.04
N PHE A 113 16.46 -6.05 2.32
CA PHE A 113 15.75 -5.02 3.10
C PHE A 113 14.39 -4.62 2.47
N VAL A 114 14.31 -4.66 1.14
CA VAL A 114 13.08 -4.36 0.39
C VAL A 114 11.94 -5.35 0.69
N GLN A 115 12.27 -6.59 1.07
CA GLN A 115 11.32 -7.66 1.37
C GLN A 115 10.93 -7.74 2.86
N VAL A 116 11.52 -6.91 3.71
CA VAL A 116 11.24 -6.89 5.15
C VAL A 116 9.88 -6.23 5.40
N SER A 117 8.97 -6.96 6.04
CA SER A 117 7.61 -6.49 6.36
C SER A 117 7.61 -5.46 7.50
N THR A 118 6.49 -4.78 7.73
CA THR A 118 6.34 -3.79 8.83
C THR A 118 6.61 -4.39 10.21
N ALA A 119 6.17 -5.62 10.48
CA ALA A 119 6.43 -6.30 11.75
C ALA A 119 7.91 -6.69 11.88
N GLU A 120 8.52 -7.18 10.79
CA GLU A 120 9.94 -7.55 10.79
C GLU A 120 10.84 -6.32 10.92
N LEU A 121 10.45 -5.15 10.40
CA LEU A 121 11.17 -3.90 10.58
C LEU A 121 11.20 -3.45 12.05
N GLU A 122 10.15 -3.69 12.82
CA GLU A 122 10.16 -3.41 14.26
C GLU A 122 11.17 -4.30 14.99
N GLN A 123 11.16 -5.60 14.68
CA GLN A 123 12.12 -6.56 15.24
C GLN A 123 13.55 -6.23 14.84
N LEU A 124 13.76 -5.83 13.57
CA LEU A 124 15.04 -5.38 13.08
C LEU A 124 15.53 -4.14 13.85
N ALA A 125 14.67 -3.14 14.06
CA ALA A 125 15.02 -1.95 14.83
C ALA A 125 15.42 -2.27 16.28
N ILE A 126 14.73 -3.21 16.94
CA ILE A 126 15.10 -3.69 18.30
C ILE A 126 16.48 -4.33 18.26
N LYS A 127 16.74 -5.18 17.27
CA LYS A 127 18.02 -5.87 17.09
C LYS A 127 19.17 -4.90 16.84
N LEU A 128 19.00 -3.91 15.96
CA LEU A 128 20.02 -2.90 15.68
C LEU A 128 20.36 -2.07 16.92
N ARG A 129 19.36 -1.67 17.72
CA ARG A 129 19.60 -0.99 19.00
C ARG A 129 20.32 -1.89 20.01
N ALA A 130 20.05 -3.19 20.00
CA ALA A 130 20.76 -4.14 20.85
C ALA A 130 22.23 -4.29 20.43
N ILE A 131 22.53 -4.32 19.13
CA ILE A 131 23.90 -4.32 18.59
C ILE A 131 24.61 -3.03 19.00
N GLN A 132 23.98 -1.87 18.81
CA GLN A 132 24.54 -0.57 19.20
C GLN A 132 24.88 -0.52 20.71
N ARG A 133 23.98 -1.00 21.57
CA ARG A 133 24.23 -1.08 23.03
C ARG A 133 25.39 -2.00 23.41
N LYS A 134 25.72 -2.98 22.58
CA LYS A 134 26.81 -3.95 22.80
C LYS A 134 28.15 -3.48 22.22
N GLY A 135 28.27 -2.22 21.81
CA GLY A 135 29.51 -1.66 21.26
C GLY A 135 29.53 -1.60 19.73
N GLY A 136 28.39 -1.82 19.05
CA GLY A 136 28.29 -1.72 17.60
C GLY A 136 28.65 -3.02 16.88
N LEU A 137 28.93 -2.91 15.58
CA LEU A 137 29.46 -4.02 14.79
C LEU A 137 30.94 -4.18 15.16
N THR A 138 31.28 -5.33 15.74
CA THR A 138 32.67 -5.69 15.95
C THR A 138 33.22 -6.24 14.65
N ASP A 139 34.31 -5.65 14.15
CA ASP A 139 35.11 -6.31 13.13
C ASP A 139 35.59 -7.64 13.71
N LYS A 140 35.33 -8.72 12.98
CA LYS A 140 35.97 -10.02 13.22
C LYS A 140 37.09 -10.20 12.24
#